data_AF-A0A1A8UB08-F1
#
_entry.id   AF-A0A1A8UB08-F1
#
_cell.length_a   1.000
_cell.length_b   1.000
_cell.length_c   1.000
_cell.angle_alpha   90.00
_cell.angle_beta   90.00
_cell.angle_gamma   90.00
#
_symmetry.space_group_name_H-M   'P 1'
#
loop_
_entity.id
_entity.type
_entity.pdbx_description
1 polymer ?
#
loop_
_entity_poly.entity_id
_entity_poly.type
_entity_poly.pdbx_seq_one_letter_code
_entity_poly.pdbx_strand_id
1 'polypeptide(L)'
;MDTAVFSCGLLLLFLGPAVPTCLPTDFTLYVEKPECDYCVAINATICMGFCFSRDSNMRDVLRPRFLIQRGCTYDRVEYRTVILPGCPVYSNPVFTYP
;
A
#
# COMPACT_ATOMS: atom_id res chain seq x y z
N MET A 1 -8.72 -37.38 -22.45
CA MET A 1 -8.37 -36.34 -21.45
C MET A 1 -9.41 -36.46 -20.36
N ASP A 2 -9.03 -37.07 -19.23
CA ASP A 2 -9.96 -37.47 -18.19
C ASP A 2 -10.65 -36.26 -17.57
N THR A 3 -11.98 -36.34 -17.47
CA THR A 3 -12.84 -35.31 -16.87
C THR A 3 -12.39 -34.92 -15.48
N ALA A 4 -11.76 -35.84 -14.74
CA ALA A 4 -11.13 -35.63 -13.44
C ALA A 4 -9.93 -34.66 -13.49
N VAL A 5 -9.10 -34.74 -14.53
CA VAL A 5 -7.94 -33.85 -14.71
C VAL A 5 -8.42 -32.44 -15.03
N PHE A 6 -9.44 -32.32 -15.87
CA PHE A 6 -10.04 -31.03 -16.22
C PHE A 6 -10.74 -30.38 -15.03
N SER A 7 -11.50 -31.15 -14.24
CA SER A 7 -12.19 -30.64 -13.06
C SER A 7 -11.24 -30.29 -11.91
N CYS A 8 -10.17 -31.09 -11.69
CA CYS A 8 -9.14 -30.77 -10.72
C CYS A 8 -8.32 -29.52 -11.12
N GLY A 9 -8.03 -29.36 -12.41
CA GLY A 9 -7.42 -28.14 -12.95
C GLY A 9 -8.28 -26.90 -12.74
N LEU A 10 -9.61 -27.01 -12.90
CA LEU A 10 -10.55 -25.91 -12.63
C LEU A 10 -10.59 -25.53 -11.15
N LEU A 11 -10.60 -26.52 -10.25
CA LEU A 11 -10.60 -26.32 -8.79
C LEU A 11 -9.36 -25.55 -8.31
N LEU A 12 -8.18 -25.86 -8.84
CA LEU A 12 -6.94 -25.16 -8.50
C LEU A 12 -6.93 -23.68 -8.92
N LEU A 13 -7.65 -23.31 -9.98
CA LEU A 13 -7.78 -21.92 -10.43
C LEU A 13 -8.65 -21.06 -9.49
N PHE A 14 -9.55 -21.69 -8.72
CA PHE A 14 -10.38 -21.01 -7.73
C PHE A 14 -9.68 -20.82 -6.38
N LEU A 15 -8.55 -21.49 -6.15
CA LEU A 15 -7.66 -21.21 -5.02
C LEU A 15 -6.80 -19.98 -5.35
N GLY A 16 -7.43 -18.81 -5.37
CA GLY A 16 -6.71 -17.54 -5.33
C GLY A 16 -5.86 -17.43 -4.05
N PRO A 17 -4.83 -16.57 -4.03
CA PRO A 17 -4.04 -16.37 -2.82
C PRO A 17 -4.97 -15.95 -1.66
N ALA A 18 -4.83 -16.61 -0.51
CA ALA A 18 -5.65 -16.36 0.68
C ALA A 18 -5.45 -14.96 1.30
N VAL A 19 -4.56 -14.16 0.73
CA VAL A 19 -4.11 -12.87 1.23
C VAL A 19 -4.00 -11.89 0.06
N PRO A 20 -4.47 -10.64 0.18
CA PRO A 20 -4.40 -9.66 -0.89
C PRO A 20 -2.95 -9.33 -1.25
N THR A 21 -2.63 -9.39 -2.54
CA THR A 21 -1.36 -8.87 -3.10
C THR A 21 -1.29 -7.36 -2.93
N CYS A 22 -0.08 -6.79 -2.83
CA CYS A 22 0.10 -5.33 -2.77
C CYS A 22 -0.59 -4.62 -3.93
N LEU A 23 -1.56 -3.75 -3.61
CA LEU A 23 -2.36 -2.98 -4.58
C LEU A 23 -2.81 -1.63 -4.00
N PRO A 24 -3.18 -0.65 -4.84
CA PRO A 24 -3.80 0.59 -4.39
C PRO A 24 -5.20 0.34 -3.83
N THR A 25 -5.46 0.81 -2.61
CA THR A 25 -6.70 0.62 -1.86
C THR A 25 -7.23 1.97 -1.39
N ASP A 26 -8.55 2.16 -1.46
CA ASP A 26 -9.22 3.34 -0.92
C ASP A 26 -9.03 3.42 0.60
N PHE A 27 -8.65 4.60 1.08
CA PHE A 27 -8.35 4.85 2.48
C PHE A 27 -8.74 6.26 2.88
N THR A 28 -9.21 6.41 4.12
CA THR A 28 -9.52 7.73 4.70
C THR A 28 -8.30 8.24 5.45
N LEU A 29 -7.60 9.20 4.84
CA LEU A 29 -6.44 9.85 5.43
C LEU A 29 -6.89 11.00 6.33
N TYR A 30 -6.35 11.07 7.53
CA TYR A 30 -6.58 12.18 8.47
C TYR A 30 -5.41 13.15 8.36
N VAL A 31 -5.68 14.38 7.92
CA VAL A 31 -4.68 15.41 7.68
C VAL A 31 -4.88 16.58 8.62
N GLU A 32 -3.78 17.05 9.21
CA GLU A 32 -3.75 18.17 10.14
C GLU A 32 -2.50 19.02 9.90
N LYS A 33 -2.54 20.26 10.35
CA LYS A 33 -1.40 21.17 10.32
C LYS A 33 -1.29 21.87 11.67
N PRO A 34 -0.08 22.02 12.23
CA PRO A 34 0.08 22.56 13.59
C PRO A 34 -0.55 23.93 13.84
N GLU A 35 -0.66 24.75 12.80
CA GLU A 35 -1.25 26.09 12.91
C GLU A 35 -2.77 26.12 12.74
N CYS A 36 -3.41 25.02 12.35
CA CYS A 36 -4.85 24.97 12.10
C CYS A 36 -5.57 24.20 13.22
N ASP A 37 -6.78 24.62 13.57
CA ASP A 37 -7.52 24.08 14.72
C ASP A 37 -8.22 22.73 14.46
N TYR A 38 -8.21 22.22 13.22
CA TYR A 38 -8.98 21.06 12.81
C TYR A 38 -8.15 19.98 12.11
N CYS A 39 -8.50 18.72 12.38
CA CYS A 39 -8.08 17.56 11.61
C CYS A 39 -9.19 17.20 10.61
N VAL A 40 -8.83 17.01 9.34
CA VAL A 40 -9.78 16.74 8.25
C VAL A 40 -9.58 15.32 7.73
N ALA A 41 -10.69 14.58 7.58
CA ALA A 41 -10.71 13.27 6.94
C ALA A 41 -10.89 13.44 5.42
N ILE A 42 -9.96 12.91 4.63
CA ILE A 42 -9.98 12.96 3.16
C ILE A 42 -9.90 11.55 2.58
N ASN A 43 -10.62 11.32 1.48
CA ASN A 43 -10.52 10.06 0.74
C ASN A 43 -9.28 10.11 -0.17
N ALA A 44 -8.39 9.16 0.01
CA ALA A 44 -7.16 8.97 -0.77
C ALA A 44 -6.97 7.49 -1.11
N THR A 45 -5.98 7.19 -1.95
CA THR A 45 -5.61 5.81 -2.30
C THR A 45 -4.22 5.52 -1.79
N ILE A 46 -4.06 4.47 -0.96
CA ILE A 46 -2.75 4.05 -0.42
C ILE A 46 -2.37 2.66 -0.95
N CYS A 47 -1.09 2.31 -0.95
CA CYS A 47 -0.68 0.93 -1.24
C CYS A 47 -0.83 0.06 0.02
N MET A 48 -1.63 -1.00 -0.08
CA MET A 48 -1.84 -1.99 0.99
C MET A 48 -1.79 -3.41 0.44
N GLY A 49 -1.36 -4.36 1.27
CA GLY A 49 -1.28 -5.77 0.93
C GLY A 49 0.10 -6.34 1.19
N PHE A 50 0.35 -7.53 0.65
CA PHE A 50 1.55 -8.30 0.97
C PHE A 50 2.49 -8.44 -0.23
N CYS A 51 3.79 -8.45 0.08
CA CYS A 51 4.86 -8.78 -0.86
C CYS A 51 5.52 -10.09 -0.44
N PHE A 52 5.91 -10.91 -1.41
CA PHE A 52 6.64 -12.14 -1.13
C PHE A 52 8.01 -11.83 -0.52
N SER A 53 8.30 -12.39 0.65
CA SER A 53 9.60 -12.31 1.32
C SER A 53 10.23 -13.70 1.38
N ARG A 54 11.56 -13.74 1.30
CA ARG A 54 12.34 -14.96 1.45
C ARG A 54 13.62 -14.63 2.20
N ASP A 55 13.92 -15.43 3.20
CA ASP A 55 15.21 -15.40 3.89
C ASP A 55 16.07 -16.59 3.46
N SER A 56 17.38 -16.46 3.55
CA SER A 56 18.32 -17.52 3.17
C SER A 56 18.96 -18.17 4.40
N ASN A 57 18.90 -19.49 4.46
CA ASN A 57 19.52 -20.28 5.53
C ASN A 57 21.07 -20.27 5.49
N MET A 58 21.67 -19.81 4.38
CA MET A 58 23.13 -19.70 4.20
C MET A 58 23.61 -18.26 4.39
N ARG A 59 23.19 -17.64 5.50
CA ARG A 59 23.39 -16.21 5.78
C ARG A 59 24.86 -15.77 5.77
N ASP A 60 25.79 -16.66 6.13
CA ASP A 60 27.23 -16.37 6.19
C ASP A 60 27.95 -16.46 4.83
N VAL A 61 27.38 -17.17 3.85
CA VAL A 61 28.01 -17.43 2.53
C VAL A 61 27.43 -16.51 1.46
N LEU A 62 26.16 -16.14 1.58
CA LEU A 62 25.47 -15.32 0.59
C LEU A 62 25.54 -13.83 0.93
N ARG A 63 26.13 -13.06 0.01
CA ARG A 63 26.27 -11.59 0.13
C ARG A 63 24.90 -10.90 0.37
N PRO A 64 24.88 -9.68 0.95
CA PRO A 64 23.65 -8.94 1.30
C PRO A 64 22.64 -8.73 0.16
N ARG A 65 23.06 -8.83 -1.11
CA ARG A 65 22.16 -8.78 -2.28
C ARG A 65 21.12 -9.89 -2.32
N PHE A 66 21.34 -11.02 -1.63
CA PHE A 66 20.34 -12.10 -1.50
C PHE A 66 19.39 -11.92 -0.31
N LEU A 67 19.54 -10.84 0.47
CA LEU A 67 18.69 -10.44 1.60
C LEU A 67 17.76 -9.25 1.25
N ILE A 68 17.56 -9.06 -0.06
CA ILE A 68 16.54 -8.32 -0.82
C ILE A 68 15.09 -8.30 -0.31
N GLN A 69 14.76 -7.84 0.89
CA GLN A 69 13.35 -7.74 1.31
C GLN A 69 12.65 -6.54 0.68
N ARG A 70 11.45 -6.77 0.13
CA ARG A 70 10.59 -5.73 -0.48
C ARG A 70 9.36 -5.50 0.39
N GLY A 71 9.04 -4.23 0.64
CA GLY A 71 7.78 -3.81 1.26
C GLY A 71 6.77 -3.36 0.21
N CYS A 72 5.49 -3.38 0.57
CA CYS A 72 4.44 -2.77 -0.24
C CYS A 72 4.55 -1.24 -0.14
N THR A 73 4.80 -0.56 -1.26
CA THR A 73 4.97 0.89 -1.33
C THR A 73 4.59 1.40 -2.72
N TYR A 74 4.49 2.72 -2.86
CA TYR A 74 4.11 3.40 -4.10
C TYR A 74 5.15 3.19 -5.21
N ASP A 75 4.70 2.72 -6.38
CA ASP A 75 5.48 2.76 -7.63
C ASP A 75 5.29 4.10 -8.36
N ARG A 76 4.08 4.65 -8.29
CA ARG A 76 3.71 5.97 -8.83
C ARG A 76 2.79 6.68 -7.84
N VAL A 77 2.91 8.00 -7.77
CA VAL A 77 2.17 8.85 -6.84
C VAL A 77 1.71 10.13 -7.54
N GLU A 78 0.50 10.61 -7.23
CA GLU A 78 -0.04 11.88 -7.72
C GLU A 78 -0.33 12.78 -6.51
N TYR A 79 0.39 13.89 -6.39
CA TYR A 79 0.16 14.82 -5.29
C TYR A 79 -1.10 15.67 -5.51
N ARG A 80 -1.93 15.75 -4.47
CA ARG A 80 -3.14 16.57 -4.44
C ARG A 80 -3.11 17.52 -3.26
N THR A 81 -3.88 18.60 -3.37
CA THR A 81 -3.95 19.64 -2.33
C THR A 81 -5.35 19.77 -1.75
N VAL A 82 -5.42 20.05 -0.46
CA VAL A 82 -6.65 20.42 0.26
C VAL A 82 -6.42 21.68 1.09
N ILE A 83 -7.47 22.45 1.33
CA ILE A 83 -7.44 23.64 2.19
C ILE A 83 -7.98 23.23 3.56
N LEU A 84 -7.15 23.35 4.60
CA LEU A 84 -7.57 23.06 5.97
C LEU A 84 -8.35 24.25 6.55
N PRO A 85 -9.45 23.99 7.28
CA PRO A 85 -10.20 25.04 7.97
C PRO A 85 -9.53 25.44 9.29
N GLY A 86 -9.93 26.59 9.83
CA GLY A 86 -9.50 27.06 11.16
C GLY A 86 -8.02 27.43 11.26
N CYS A 87 -7.42 27.87 10.16
CA CYS A 87 -6.04 28.36 10.17
C CYS A 87 -6.00 29.89 10.40
N PRO A 88 -4.99 30.43 11.12
CA PRO A 88 -4.77 31.86 11.30
C PRO A 88 -4.62 32.62 9.98
N VAL A 89 -4.97 33.91 10.00
CA VAL A 89 -4.98 34.79 8.80
C VAL A 89 -3.64 34.85 8.06
N TYR A 90 -2.52 34.74 8.78
CA TYR A 90 -1.17 34.81 8.22
C TYR A 90 -0.50 33.44 8.03
N SER A 91 -1.26 32.36 8.21
CA SER A 91 -0.79 30.99 8.01
C SER A 91 -1.18 30.48 6.63
N ASN A 92 -0.45 29.50 6.10
CA ASN A 92 -0.81 28.83 4.85
C ASN A 92 -1.77 27.65 5.13
N PRO A 93 -3.04 27.68 4.71
CA PRO A 93 -3.99 26.61 4.96
C PRO A 93 -3.84 25.41 4.00
N VAL A 94 -2.99 25.51 2.97
CA VAL A 94 -2.82 24.45 1.97
C VAL A 94 -2.02 23.28 2.55
N PHE A 95 -2.56 22.08 2.41
CA PHE A 95 -1.94 20.81 2.72
C PHE A 95 -1.82 19.96 1.45
N THR A 96 -0.66 19.35 1.22
CA THR A 96 -0.41 18.49 0.04
C THR A 96 -0.22 17.05 0.49
N TYR A 97 -0.94 16.10 -0.12
CA TYR A 97 -0.91 14.68 0.20
C TYR A 97 -0.62 13.83 -1.06
N PRO A 98 0.01 12.65 -0.89
CA PRO A 98 0.29 11.70 -1.98
C PRO A 98 -0.93 10.87 -2.40
#